data_AF-A0A534LXS6-F1
#
_entry.id   AF-A0A534LXS6-F1
#
_cell.length_a   1.000
_cell.length_b   1.000
_cell.length_c   1.000
_cell.angle_alpha   90.00
_cell.angle_beta   90.00
_cell.angle_gamma   90.00
#
_symmetry.space_group_name_H-M   'P 1'
#
loop_
_entity.id
_entity.type
_entity.pdbx_description
1 polymer ?
#
loop_
_entity_poly.entity_id
_entity_poly.type
_entity_poly.pdbx_seq_one_letter_code
_entity_poly.pdbx_strand_id
1 'polypeptide(L)'
;MAVDTGGGASVRQRPFALWVIAGGLVYVTLALLVFVLSFLAAIPAGFLAILVAFVVLFLIAAVFTLREKRWAYILAPVTGIVLALLFSLNIATSASNPADSGFWFTMSVLPALFLVVLFSVLAFRNAKTGLMEKRYLATASSSGGLVTVAVIGFVIGSLVVGAIGAGVILRNATDTTADIEIVFNASGGVAAPYSPQSFHITAGRTVSWINKDNMAHSATSAANSTERFDSGLFTTGGSWSHTFSQDGTFYYYCTLHVQMVGVIVVG
;
A
#
# COMPACT_ATOMS: atom_id res chain seq x y z
N MET A 1 -40.42 16.44 51.38
CA MET A 1 -40.01 16.70 49.99
C MET A 1 -38.71 15.94 49.78
N ALA A 2 -38.79 14.73 49.21
CA ALA A 2 -37.60 13.94 48.91
C ALA A 2 -37.05 14.41 47.56
N VAL A 3 -35.79 14.85 47.54
CA VAL A 3 -35.08 15.20 46.31
C VAL A 3 -34.61 13.90 45.68
N ASP A 4 -35.25 13.52 44.58
CA ASP A 4 -34.80 12.46 43.68
C ASP A 4 -33.53 12.97 42.94
N THR A 5 -32.37 12.50 43.36
CA THR A 5 -31.11 12.72 42.65
C THR A 5 -31.05 11.75 41.48
N GLY A 6 -31.57 12.19 40.35
CA GLY A 6 -31.66 11.42 39.11
C GLY A 6 -30.40 10.60 38.81
N GLY A 7 -30.61 9.31 38.58
CA GLY A 7 -29.61 8.37 38.12
C GLY A 7 -29.06 8.77 36.74
N GLY A 8 -27.92 9.45 36.74
CA GLY A 8 -27.11 9.59 35.54
C GLY A 8 -26.64 8.21 35.09
N ALA A 9 -27.08 7.78 33.91
CA ALA A 9 -26.58 6.55 33.29
C ALA A 9 -25.05 6.64 33.17
N SER A 10 -24.34 5.86 33.97
CA SER A 10 -22.88 5.79 33.89
C SER A 10 -22.50 5.22 32.52
N VAL A 11 -21.97 6.07 31.64
CA VAL A 11 -21.41 5.62 30.37
C VAL A 11 -20.29 4.66 30.73
N ARG A 12 -20.50 3.36 30.47
CA ARG A 12 -19.53 2.33 30.78
C ARG A 12 -18.25 2.62 30.00
N GLN A 13 -17.21 3.08 30.69
CA GLN A 13 -15.93 3.39 30.05
C GLN A 13 -15.32 2.12 29.49
N ARG A 14 -15.01 2.14 28.19
CA ARG A 14 -14.37 1.02 27.50
C ARG A 14 -12.85 1.12 27.63
N PRO A 15 -12.13 -0.01 27.78
CA PRO A 15 -10.68 -0.02 27.80
C PRO A 15 -10.08 0.64 26.56
N PHE A 16 -9.03 1.44 26.76
CA PHE A 16 -8.24 2.07 25.70
C PHE A 16 -7.85 1.09 24.57
N ALA A 17 -7.44 -0.12 24.91
CA ALA A 17 -7.05 -1.16 23.94
C ALA A 17 -8.14 -1.46 22.89
N LEU A 18 -9.42 -1.42 23.28
CA LEU A 18 -10.52 -1.69 22.34
C LEU A 18 -10.66 -0.57 21.31
N TRP A 19 -10.40 0.67 21.71
CA TRP A 19 -10.39 1.82 20.82
C TRP A 19 -9.20 1.78 19.86
N VAL A 20 -8.03 1.34 20.31
CA VAL A 20 -6.86 1.17 19.43
C VAL A 20 -7.13 0.11 18.36
N ILE A 21 -7.67 -1.05 18.75
CA ILE A 21 -8.01 -2.12 17.80
C ILE A 21 -9.10 -1.64 16.83
N ALA A 22 -10.24 -1.17 17.32
CA ALA A 22 -11.36 -0.79 16.47
C ALA A 22 -11.05 0.43 15.60
N GLY A 23 -10.38 1.44 16.16
CA GLY A 23 -9.92 2.62 15.43
C GLY A 23 -8.90 2.26 14.35
N GLY A 24 -7.93 1.39 14.67
CA GLY A 24 -6.97 0.88 13.68
C GLY A 24 -7.65 0.14 12.52
N LEU A 25 -8.63 -0.73 12.82
CA LEU A 25 -9.39 -1.44 11.78
C LEU A 25 -10.22 -0.50 10.90
N VAL A 26 -10.86 0.51 11.48
CA VAL A 26 -11.59 1.53 10.71
C VAL A 26 -10.63 2.35 9.85
N TYR A 27 -9.48 2.75 10.40
CA TYR A 27 -8.44 3.44 9.63
C TYR A 27 -7.98 2.61 8.43
N VAL A 28 -7.62 1.34 8.65
CA VAL A 28 -7.19 0.43 7.56
C VAL A 28 -8.29 0.24 6.53
N THR A 29 -9.56 0.19 6.95
CA THR A 29 -10.71 0.14 6.04
C THR A 29 -10.77 1.37 5.13
N LEU A 30 -10.65 2.57 5.71
CA LEU A 30 -10.64 3.82 4.94
C LEU A 30 -9.44 3.92 4.01
N ALA A 31 -8.25 3.54 4.49
CA ALA A 31 -7.04 3.51 3.69
C ALA A 31 -7.18 2.55 2.49
N LEU A 32 -7.79 1.37 2.69
CA LEU A 32 -8.07 0.44 1.58
C LEU A 32 -9.03 1.04 0.55
N LEU A 33 -10.10 1.69 1.00
CA LEU A 33 -11.07 2.32 0.09
C LEU A 33 -10.41 3.44 -0.73
N VAL A 34 -9.60 4.29 -0.08
CA VAL A 34 -8.83 5.36 -0.76
C VAL A 34 -7.84 4.76 -1.75
N PHE A 35 -7.12 3.70 -1.37
CA PHE A 35 -6.19 3.03 -2.26
C PHE A 35 -6.88 2.46 -3.51
N VAL A 36 -8.05 1.82 -3.35
CA VAL A 36 -8.83 1.23 -4.45
C VAL A 36 -9.36 2.28 -5.42
N LEU A 37 -9.78 3.45 -4.92
CA LEU A 37 -10.30 4.52 -5.77
C LEU A 37 -9.29 4.95 -6.84
N SER A 38 -7.99 4.92 -6.52
CA SER A 38 -6.92 5.24 -7.47
C SER A 38 -6.80 4.25 -8.64
N PHE A 39 -7.39 3.06 -8.55
CA PHE A 39 -7.22 1.97 -9.52
C PHE A 39 -8.54 1.36 -9.99
N LEU A 40 -9.68 2.00 -9.70
CA LEU A 40 -11.00 1.41 -9.91
C LEU A 40 -11.25 0.95 -11.35
N ALA A 41 -10.71 1.67 -12.34
CA ALA A 41 -10.85 1.36 -13.77
C ALA A 41 -9.93 0.21 -14.24
N ALA A 42 -8.86 -0.10 -13.50
CA ALA A 42 -7.83 -1.07 -13.89
C ALA A 42 -7.86 -2.36 -13.05
N ILE A 43 -8.66 -2.42 -11.98
CA ILE A 43 -8.74 -3.57 -11.08
C ILE A 43 -9.65 -4.68 -11.66
N PRO A 44 -9.18 -5.94 -11.77
CA PRO A 44 -10.03 -7.07 -12.09
C PRO A 44 -11.13 -7.28 -11.04
N ALA A 45 -12.35 -7.62 -11.47
CA ALA A 45 -13.50 -7.80 -10.58
C ALA A 45 -13.25 -8.77 -9.41
N GLY A 46 -12.47 -9.84 -9.65
CA GLY A 46 -12.10 -10.80 -8.61
C GLY A 46 -11.25 -10.18 -7.50
N PHE A 47 -10.30 -9.30 -7.84
CA PHE A 47 -9.48 -8.60 -6.85
C PHE A 47 -10.32 -7.60 -6.04
N LEU A 48 -11.26 -6.91 -6.70
CA LEU A 48 -12.21 -6.01 -6.05
C LEU A 48 -13.08 -6.74 -5.02
N ALA A 49 -13.55 -7.95 -5.34
CA ALA A 49 -14.33 -8.77 -4.40
C ALA A 49 -13.52 -9.16 -3.14
N ILE A 50 -12.23 -9.46 -3.29
CA ILE A 50 -11.33 -9.74 -2.16
C ILE A 50 -11.24 -8.51 -1.25
N LEU A 51 -11.05 -7.32 -1.82
CA LEU A 51 -10.95 -6.08 -1.06
C LEU A 51 -12.23 -5.75 -0.30
N VAL A 52 -13.39 -5.94 -0.93
CA VAL A 52 -14.69 -5.78 -0.26
C VAL A 52 -14.82 -6.76 0.91
N ALA A 53 -14.37 -8.00 0.77
CA ALA A 53 -14.37 -8.96 1.87
C ALA A 53 -13.52 -8.48 3.05
N PHE A 54 -12.33 -7.91 2.82
CA PHE A 54 -11.50 -7.32 3.87
C PHE A 54 -12.19 -6.14 4.57
N VAL A 55 -12.77 -5.22 3.80
CA VAL A 55 -13.53 -4.08 4.33
C VAL A 55 -14.64 -4.56 5.27
N VAL A 56 -15.43 -5.54 4.83
CA VAL A 56 -16.51 -6.12 5.65
C VAL A 56 -15.96 -6.78 6.91
N LEU A 57 -14.94 -7.61 6.79
CA LEU A 57 -14.34 -8.32 7.93
C LEU A 57 -13.74 -7.35 8.96
N PHE A 58 -13.08 -6.28 8.53
CA PHE A 58 -12.55 -5.26 9.43
C PHE A 58 -13.63 -4.49 10.17
N LEU A 59 -14.71 -4.10 9.49
CA LEU A 59 -15.83 -3.42 10.13
C LEU A 59 -16.55 -4.34 11.13
N ILE A 60 -16.75 -5.62 10.78
CA ILE A 60 -17.28 -6.64 11.69
C ILE A 60 -16.36 -6.75 12.91
N ALA A 61 -15.06 -6.99 12.70
CA ALA A 61 -14.10 -7.12 13.79
C ALA A 61 -14.05 -5.88 14.69
N ALA A 62 -14.12 -4.66 14.13
CA ALA A 62 -14.14 -3.42 14.88
C ALA A 62 -15.38 -3.30 15.77
N VAL A 63 -16.58 -3.53 15.20
CA VAL A 63 -17.85 -3.48 15.94
C VAL A 63 -17.87 -4.52 17.06
N PHE A 64 -17.43 -5.75 16.78
CA PHE A 64 -17.46 -6.83 17.76
C PHE A 64 -16.37 -6.71 18.84
N THR A 65 -15.23 -6.09 18.52
CA THR A 65 -14.21 -5.68 19.50
C THR A 65 -14.78 -4.67 20.48
N LEU A 66 -15.48 -3.65 19.97
CA LEU A 66 -16.18 -2.66 20.79
C LEU A 66 -17.32 -3.26 21.63
N ARG A 67 -17.88 -4.39 21.20
CA ARG A 67 -18.85 -5.20 21.97
C ARG A 67 -18.19 -6.24 22.88
N GLU A 68 -16.87 -6.15 23.08
CA GLU A 68 -16.08 -7.01 23.97
C GLU A 68 -16.20 -8.52 23.66
N LYS A 69 -16.51 -8.88 22.40
CA LYS A 69 -16.58 -10.29 22.00
C LYS A 69 -15.18 -10.85 21.81
N ARG A 70 -14.84 -11.86 22.60
CA ARG A 70 -13.50 -12.48 22.64
C ARG A 70 -13.00 -13.00 21.29
N TRP A 71 -13.89 -13.52 20.45
CA TRP A 71 -13.53 -14.00 19.11
C TRP A 71 -13.06 -12.87 18.18
N ALA A 72 -13.50 -11.63 18.42
CA ALA A 72 -13.08 -10.48 17.62
C ALA A 72 -11.59 -10.15 17.81
N TYR A 73 -11.03 -10.46 18.99
CA TYR A 73 -9.59 -10.33 19.26
C TYR A 73 -8.74 -11.35 18.47
N ILE A 74 -9.36 -12.37 17.87
CA ILE A 74 -8.69 -13.30 16.96
C ILE A 74 -8.96 -12.88 15.51
N LEU A 75 -10.21 -12.52 15.17
CA LEU A 75 -10.54 -12.10 13.82
C LEU A 75 -9.72 -10.88 13.39
N ALA A 76 -9.65 -9.84 14.23
CA ALA A 76 -8.92 -8.60 13.92
C ALA A 76 -7.46 -8.83 13.49
N PRO A 77 -6.60 -9.50 14.29
CA PRO A 77 -5.21 -9.74 13.90
C PRO A 77 -5.08 -10.72 12.73
N VAL A 78 -5.93 -11.75 12.65
CA VAL A 78 -5.86 -12.72 11.55
C VAL A 78 -6.16 -12.03 10.23
N THR A 79 -7.27 -11.30 10.13
CA THR A 79 -7.62 -10.56 8.91
C THR A 79 -6.53 -9.52 8.57
N GLY A 80 -5.98 -8.83 9.58
CA GLY A 80 -4.88 -7.88 9.38
C GLY A 80 -3.60 -8.53 8.83
N ILE A 81 -3.20 -9.67 9.37
CA ILE A 81 -2.01 -10.43 8.92
C ILE A 81 -2.23 -10.97 7.51
N VAL A 82 -3.40 -11.53 7.21
CA VAL A 82 -3.70 -12.03 5.86
C VAL A 82 -3.66 -10.89 4.85
N LEU A 83 -4.19 -9.70 5.17
CA LEU A 83 -4.03 -8.53 4.31
C LEU A 83 -2.54 -8.21 4.10
N ALA A 84 -1.76 -8.09 5.17
CA ALA A 84 -0.33 -7.76 5.06
C ALA A 84 0.45 -8.78 4.21
N LEU A 85 0.11 -10.07 4.30
CA LEU A 85 0.71 -11.13 3.51
C LEU A 85 0.31 -11.05 2.03
N LEU A 86 -0.96 -10.80 1.72
CA LEU A 86 -1.43 -10.64 0.34
C LEU A 86 -0.76 -9.46 -0.38
N PHE A 87 -0.43 -8.40 0.37
CA PHE A 87 0.21 -7.20 -0.16
C PHE A 87 1.75 -7.20 0.02
N SER A 88 2.33 -8.29 0.52
CA SER A 88 3.74 -8.33 0.95
C SER A 88 4.77 -8.15 -0.17
N LEU A 89 4.44 -8.56 -1.40
CA LEU A 89 5.34 -8.51 -2.55
C LEU A 89 5.77 -7.09 -2.94
N ASN A 90 4.98 -6.08 -2.57
CA ASN A 90 5.23 -4.68 -2.94
C ASN A 90 5.63 -3.79 -1.74
N ILE A 91 5.76 -4.35 -0.54
CA ILE A 91 6.04 -3.55 0.66
C ILE A 91 7.41 -2.90 0.55
N ALA A 92 8.46 -3.66 0.21
CA ALA A 92 9.82 -3.14 0.18
C ALA A 92 10.04 -2.09 -0.91
N THR A 93 9.49 -2.34 -2.11
CA THR A 93 9.55 -1.41 -3.24
C THR A 93 8.80 -0.12 -2.93
N SER A 94 7.57 -0.21 -2.43
CA SER A 94 6.77 0.97 -2.08
C SER A 94 7.39 1.74 -0.91
N ALA A 95 7.91 1.04 0.11
CA ALA A 95 8.52 1.66 1.30
C ALA A 95 9.82 2.41 1.00
N SER A 96 10.58 1.97 -0.01
CA SER A 96 11.87 2.55 -0.36
C SER A 96 11.79 3.68 -1.37
N ASN A 97 10.67 3.82 -2.09
CA ASN A 97 10.45 4.93 -3.01
C ASN A 97 9.25 5.79 -2.56
N PRO A 98 9.49 6.97 -1.97
CA PRO A 98 8.43 7.90 -1.58
C PRO A 98 7.52 8.39 -2.71
N ALA A 99 7.99 8.37 -3.97
CA ALA A 99 7.20 8.75 -5.13
C ALA A 99 6.35 7.60 -5.69
N ASP A 100 6.43 6.40 -5.11
CA ASP A 100 5.53 5.30 -5.44
C ASP A 100 4.15 5.52 -4.80
N SER A 101 3.08 5.26 -5.56
CA SER A 101 1.68 5.44 -5.14
C SER A 101 1.28 4.56 -3.96
N GLY A 102 1.99 3.46 -3.71
CA GLY A 102 1.84 2.58 -2.56
C GLY A 102 2.54 3.08 -1.29
N PHE A 103 3.47 4.03 -1.37
CA PHE A 103 4.29 4.46 -0.23
C PHE A 103 3.44 4.88 0.97
N TRP A 104 2.45 5.76 0.78
CA TRP A 104 1.61 6.27 1.86
C TRP A 104 0.79 5.15 2.51
N PHE A 105 0.33 4.19 1.70
CA PHE A 105 -0.46 3.07 2.16
C PHE A 105 0.41 2.15 3.01
N THR A 106 1.58 1.76 2.52
CA THR A 106 2.55 0.93 3.25
C THR A 106 2.99 1.58 4.56
N MET A 107 3.36 2.87 4.52
CA MET A 107 3.89 3.61 5.68
C MET A 107 2.85 3.90 6.75
N SER A 108 1.55 3.77 6.46
CA SER A 108 0.49 4.05 7.41
C SER A 108 -0.30 2.80 7.83
N VAL A 109 -0.57 1.88 6.91
CA VAL A 109 -1.36 0.66 7.17
C VAL A 109 -0.55 -0.38 7.92
N LEU A 110 0.73 -0.61 7.60
CA LEU A 110 1.53 -1.61 8.31
C LEU A 110 1.71 -1.26 9.80
N PRO A 111 2.06 -0.01 10.18
CA PRO A 111 2.16 0.34 11.58
C PRO A 111 0.79 0.33 12.29
N ALA A 112 -0.29 0.69 11.61
CA ALA A 112 -1.65 0.57 12.16
C ALA A 112 -2.02 -0.90 12.42
N LEU A 113 -1.72 -1.80 11.48
CA LEU A 113 -1.93 -3.24 11.64
C LEU A 113 -1.05 -3.83 12.75
N PHE A 114 0.18 -3.34 12.92
CA PHE A 114 1.03 -3.70 14.05
C PHE A 114 0.33 -3.39 15.39
N LEU A 115 -0.25 -2.19 15.54
CA LEU A 115 -1.03 -1.85 16.75
C LEU A 115 -2.26 -2.74 16.91
N VAL A 116 -3.01 -2.98 15.82
CA VAL A 116 -4.18 -3.88 15.85
C VAL A 116 -3.77 -5.27 16.33
N VAL A 117 -2.67 -5.83 15.82
CA VAL A 117 -2.17 -7.15 16.20
C VAL A 117 -1.73 -7.16 17.66
N LEU A 118 -0.86 -6.21 18.04
CA LEU A 118 -0.33 -6.10 19.40
C LEU A 118 -1.45 -6.03 20.44
N PHE A 119 -2.38 -5.08 20.27
CA PHE A 119 -3.46 -4.89 21.23
C PHE A 119 -4.48 -6.02 21.20
N SER A 120 -4.73 -6.65 20.04
CA SER A 120 -5.61 -7.81 19.97
C SER A 120 -5.04 -9.01 20.73
N VAL A 121 -3.74 -9.29 20.58
CA VAL A 121 -3.07 -10.36 21.34
C VAL A 121 -3.09 -10.07 22.84
N LEU A 122 -2.78 -8.84 23.25
CA LEU A 122 -2.82 -8.45 24.66
C LEU A 122 -4.25 -8.49 25.23
N ALA A 123 -5.26 -8.08 24.45
CA ALA A 123 -6.65 -8.14 24.85
C ALA A 123 -7.13 -9.58 25.00
N PHE A 124 -6.77 -10.46 24.06
CA PHE A 124 -7.10 -11.88 24.13
C PHE A 124 -6.49 -12.54 25.36
N ARG A 125 -5.20 -12.31 25.63
CA ARG A 125 -4.50 -12.87 26.80
C ARG A 125 -5.11 -12.43 28.14
N ASN A 126 -5.61 -11.21 28.22
CA ASN A 126 -6.17 -10.63 29.45
C ASN A 126 -7.71 -10.64 29.47
N ALA A 127 -8.38 -11.29 28.51
CA ALA A 127 -9.84 -11.28 28.40
C ALA A 127 -10.57 -11.99 29.55
N LYS A 128 -9.86 -12.83 30.32
CA LYS A 128 -10.40 -13.52 31.50
C LYS A 128 -10.20 -12.72 32.79
N THR A 129 -9.03 -12.11 32.96
CA THR A 129 -8.72 -11.28 34.13
C THR A 129 -9.43 -9.94 34.07
N GLY A 130 -9.67 -9.40 32.87
CA GLY A 130 -10.31 -8.11 32.67
C GLY A 130 -9.31 -7.08 32.17
N LEU A 131 -9.71 -6.31 31.16
CA LEU A 131 -8.83 -5.37 30.48
C LEU A 131 -8.58 -4.11 31.31
N MET A 132 -9.55 -3.73 32.16
CA MET A 132 -9.45 -2.55 33.03
C MET A 132 -8.46 -2.72 34.18
N GLU A 133 -8.11 -3.97 34.54
CA GLU A 133 -7.10 -4.26 35.55
C GLU A 133 -5.68 -3.93 35.08
N LYS A 134 -5.46 -3.88 33.77
CA LYS A 134 -4.14 -3.63 33.19
C LYS A 134 -4.08 -2.20 32.71
N ARG A 135 -3.34 -1.33 33.41
CA ARG A 135 -3.19 0.10 33.06
C ARG A 135 -2.79 0.33 31.60
N TYR A 136 -1.91 -0.52 31.05
CA TYR A 136 -1.45 -0.45 29.66
C TYR A 136 -2.52 -0.81 28.61
N LEU A 137 -3.66 -1.39 29.02
CA LEU A 137 -4.83 -1.65 28.18
C LEU A 137 -6.01 -0.73 28.51
N ALA A 138 -6.07 -0.21 29.74
CA ALA A 138 -7.20 0.54 30.23
C ALA A 138 -7.15 2.03 29.84
N THR A 139 -5.98 2.66 29.88
CA THR A 139 -5.82 4.12 29.68
C THR A 139 -4.73 4.48 28.67
N ALA A 140 -4.90 5.61 27.99
CA ALA A 140 -3.90 6.21 27.10
C ALA A 140 -2.69 6.77 27.87
N SER A 141 -2.83 7.13 29.14
CA SER A 141 -1.70 7.60 29.99
C SER A 141 -0.93 6.42 30.60
N SER A 142 -0.44 5.55 29.73
CA SER A 142 0.25 4.30 30.05
C SER A 142 1.33 3.95 29.02
N SER A 143 2.09 2.88 29.25
CA SER A 143 3.05 2.36 28.27
C SER A 143 2.36 1.94 26.96
N GLY A 144 1.14 1.41 26.99
CA GLY A 144 0.38 1.09 25.79
C GLY A 144 0.01 2.33 24.97
N GLY A 145 -0.39 3.41 25.64
CA GLY A 145 -0.64 4.68 24.97
C GLY A 145 0.63 5.31 24.41
N LEU A 146 1.77 5.21 25.12
CA LEU A 146 3.06 5.66 24.62
C LEU A 146 3.46 4.94 23.31
N VAL A 147 3.29 3.62 23.24
CA VAL A 147 3.53 2.85 22.00
C VAL A 147 2.58 3.31 20.89
N THR A 148 1.32 3.56 21.20
CA THR A 148 0.33 4.04 20.23
C THR A 148 0.73 5.40 19.66
N VAL A 149 1.12 6.35 20.52
CA VAL A 149 1.58 7.68 20.10
C VAL A 149 2.89 7.61 19.33
N ALA A 150 3.83 6.75 19.74
CA ALA A 150 5.09 6.55 19.03
C ALA A 150 4.86 6.03 17.60
N VAL A 151 3.95 5.07 17.44
CA VAL A 151 3.57 4.55 16.11
C VAL A 151 2.87 5.61 15.27
N ILE A 152 1.93 6.38 15.84
CA ILE A 152 1.28 7.49 15.12
C ILE A 152 2.31 8.54 14.70
N GLY A 153 3.24 8.89 15.60
CA GLY A 153 4.34 9.82 15.31
C GLY A 153 5.26 9.30 14.20
N PHE A 154 5.58 8.00 14.19
CA PHE A 154 6.31 7.36 13.09
C PHE A 154 5.57 7.49 11.76
N VAL A 155 4.26 7.19 11.73
CA VAL A 155 3.42 7.32 10.52
C VAL A 155 3.42 8.75 10.02
N ILE A 156 3.17 9.73 10.89
CA ILE A 156 3.14 11.15 10.48
C ILE A 156 4.52 11.57 9.97
N GLY A 157 5.58 11.23 10.69
CA GLY A 157 6.96 11.56 10.32
C GLY A 157 7.37 10.96 8.97
N SER A 158 7.07 9.67 8.74
CA SER A 158 7.40 8.99 7.49
C SER A 158 6.61 9.55 6.31
N LEU A 159 5.34 9.90 6.49
CA LEU A 159 4.51 10.52 5.45
C LEU A 159 5.00 11.92 5.10
N VAL A 160 5.41 12.74 6.08
CA VAL A 160 5.95 14.08 5.83
C VAL A 160 7.29 14.01 5.08
N VAL A 161 8.23 13.20 5.58
CA VAL A 161 9.54 12.99 4.92
C VAL A 161 9.33 12.41 3.52
N GLY A 162 8.40 11.46 3.39
CA GLY A 162 8.06 10.84 2.13
C GLY A 162 7.49 11.83 1.11
N ALA A 163 6.56 12.70 1.51
CA ALA A 163 6.00 13.72 0.62
C ALA A 163 7.07 14.67 0.08
N ILE A 164 8.04 15.07 0.92
CA ILE A 164 9.18 15.90 0.50
C ILE A 164 10.07 15.11 -0.47
N GLY A 165 10.44 13.87 -0.13
CA GLY A 165 11.28 13.02 -0.97
C GLY A 165 10.64 12.73 -2.33
N ALA A 166 9.34 12.47 -2.36
CA ALA A 166 8.57 12.26 -3.57
C ALA A 166 8.65 13.47 -4.50
N GLY A 167 8.51 14.69 -3.95
CA GLY A 167 8.62 15.92 -4.71
C GLY A 167 10.00 16.11 -5.36
N VAL A 168 11.08 15.67 -4.71
CA VAL A 168 12.43 15.70 -5.29
C VAL A 168 12.58 14.68 -6.41
N ILE A 169 12.15 13.43 -6.19
CA ILE A 169 12.24 12.35 -7.19
C ILE A 169 11.47 12.72 -8.46
N LEU A 170 10.24 13.22 -8.32
CA LEU A 170 9.40 13.60 -9.45
C LEU A 170 10.00 14.74 -10.27
N ARG A 171 10.64 15.73 -9.62
CA ARG A 171 11.36 16.82 -10.32
C ARG A 171 12.57 16.32 -11.09
N ASN A 172 13.36 15.43 -10.48
CA ASN A 172 14.50 14.84 -11.19
C ASN A 172 14.04 13.98 -12.38
N ALA A 173 12.91 13.25 -12.24
CA ALA A 173 12.34 12.47 -13.31
C ALA A 173 11.88 13.34 -14.48
N THR A 174 11.32 14.53 -14.23
CA THR A 174 10.95 15.47 -15.29
C THR A 174 12.16 16.03 -16.02
N ASP A 175 13.27 16.25 -15.33
CA ASP A 175 14.49 16.84 -15.89
C ASP A 175 15.38 15.82 -16.63
N THR A 176 15.14 14.53 -16.43
CA THR A 176 15.91 13.46 -17.08
C THR A 176 15.39 13.17 -18.48
N THR A 177 16.27 13.26 -19.47
CA THR A 177 16.02 12.84 -20.85
C THR A 177 16.35 11.36 -21.02
N ALA A 178 15.37 10.54 -21.40
CA ALA A 178 15.57 9.15 -21.82
C ALA A 178 14.99 8.95 -23.23
N ASP A 179 15.37 7.86 -23.90
CA ASP A 179 14.83 7.54 -25.23
C ASP A 179 13.33 7.21 -25.17
N ILE A 180 12.90 6.49 -24.12
CA ILE A 180 11.52 6.07 -23.91
C ILE A 180 11.05 6.40 -22.50
N GLU A 181 9.88 7.02 -22.40
CA GLU A 181 9.24 7.37 -21.14
C GLU A 181 8.05 6.45 -20.88
N ILE A 182 7.98 5.87 -19.70
CA ILE A 182 6.73 5.31 -19.19
C ILE A 182 5.91 6.49 -18.69
N VAL A 183 4.81 6.78 -19.38
CA VAL A 183 4.04 7.99 -19.14
C VAL A 183 3.26 7.91 -17.83
N PHE A 184 2.85 9.07 -17.32
CA PHE A 184 1.96 9.11 -16.16
C PHE A 184 0.64 8.37 -16.45
N ASN A 185 0.18 7.56 -15.50
CA ASN A 185 -1.01 6.70 -15.62
C ASN A 185 -0.92 5.68 -16.76
N ALA A 186 0.27 5.13 -17.03
CA ALA A 186 0.50 4.18 -18.12
C ALA A 186 -0.33 2.89 -17.97
N SER A 187 -0.58 2.44 -16.74
CA SER A 187 -1.41 1.27 -16.46
C SER A 187 -2.91 1.51 -16.66
N GLY A 188 -3.35 2.77 -16.71
CA GLY A 188 -4.74 3.20 -16.80
C GLY A 188 -5.39 3.08 -18.18
N GLY A 189 -4.77 2.35 -19.12
CA GLY A 189 -5.31 2.13 -20.46
C GLY A 189 -5.10 3.30 -21.42
N VAL A 190 -4.07 4.10 -21.21
CA VAL A 190 -3.65 5.14 -22.17
C VAL A 190 -3.19 4.51 -23.49
N ALA A 191 -3.37 5.25 -24.60
CA ALA A 191 -3.06 4.74 -25.94
C ALA A 191 -1.57 4.40 -26.14
N ALA A 192 -0.67 5.19 -25.54
CA ALA A 192 0.78 5.04 -25.65
C ALA A 192 1.42 5.00 -24.23
N PRO A 193 1.40 3.84 -23.56
CA PRO A 193 1.93 3.70 -22.19
C PRO A 193 3.47 3.80 -22.14
N TYR A 194 4.12 3.45 -23.24
CA TYR A 194 5.52 3.78 -23.53
C TYR A 194 5.55 4.87 -24.60
N SER A 195 6.31 5.94 -24.39
CA SER A 195 6.40 7.08 -25.30
C SER A 195 7.85 7.34 -25.71
N PRO A 196 8.19 7.23 -27.01
CA PRO A 196 7.33 6.78 -28.09
C PRO A 196 6.99 5.29 -27.97
N GLN A 197 5.82 4.89 -28.47
CA GLN A 197 5.37 3.49 -28.40
C GLN A 197 6.16 2.58 -29.35
N SER A 198 6.60 3.14 -30.48
CA SER A 198 7.51 2.50 -31.44
C SER A 198 8.78 3.33 -31.54
N PHE A 199 9.92 2.71 -31.27
CA PHE A 199 11.22 3.38 -31.27
C PHE A 199 12.18 2.67 -32.23
N HIS A 200 12.80 3.45 -33.13
CA HIS A 200 13.67 2.94 -34.18
C HIS A 200 15.14 3.25 -33.88
N ILE A 201 16.01 2.24 -33.98
CA ILE A 201 17.44 2.34 -33.73
C ILE A 201 18.24 1.46 -34.70
N THR A 202 19.56 1.67 -34.73
CA THR A 202 20.50 0.75 -35.40
C THR A 202 21.02 -0.30 -34.41
N ALA A 203 21.43 -1.48 -34.90
CA ALA A 203 22.08 -2.49 -34.06
C ALA A 203 23.32 -1.93 -33.34
N GLY A 204 23.54 -2.41 -32.12
CA GLY A 204 24.58 -1.94 -31.21
C GLY A 204 24.20 -0.72 -30.36
N ARG A 205 23.03 -0.10 -30.58
CA ARG A 205 22.59 1.04 -29.78
C ARG A 205 22.00 0.61 -28.43
N THR A 206 22.32 1.38 -27.40
CA THR A 206 21.66 1.32 -26.09
C THR A 206 20.41 2.19 -26.11
N VAL A 207 19.27 1.61 -25.70
CA VAL A 207 18.00 2.32 -25.46
C VAL A 207 17.86 2.51 -23.96
N SER A 208 17.43 3.70 -23.56
CA SER A 208 17.15 4.06 -22.18
C SER A 208 15.65 4.27 -21.95
N TRP A 209 15.15 3.72 -20.84
CA TRP A 209 13.81 3.94 -20.33
C TRP A 209 13.87 4.75 -19.04
N ILE A 210 12.88 5.61 -18.84
CA ILE A 210 12.60 6.24 -17.55
C ILE A 210 11.15 6.05 -17.17
N ASN A 211 10.91 5.75 -15.89
CA ASN A 211 9.56 5.68 -15.35
C ASN A 211 9.11 7.04 -14.84
N LYS A 212 8.25 7.73 -15.60
CA LYS A 212 7.61 8.98 -15.17
C LYS A 212 6.21 8.75 -14.57
N ASP A 213 5.79 7.49 -14.47
CA ASP A 213 4.58 7.13 -13.75
C ASP A 213 4.84 7.10 -12.23
N ASN A 214 3.77 7.13 -11.44
CA ASN A 214 3.82 7.06 -9.99
C ASN A 214 3.75 5.61 -9.45
N MET A 215 3.96 4.62 -10.31
CA MET A 215 3.94 3.20 -9.97
C MET A 215 5.17 2.53 -10.53
N ALA A 216 5.64 1.47 -9.88
CA ALA A 216 6.64 0.59 -10.47
C ALA A 216 6.16 -0.02 -11.79
N HIS A 217 7.05 -0.04 -12.79
CA HIS A 217 6.83 -0.67 -14.09
C HIS A 217 8.07 -1.45 -14.53
N SER A 218 7.94 -2.21 -15.61
CA SER A 218 9.08 -2.88 -16.26
C SER A 218 9.04 -2.67 -17.77
N ALA A 219 10.18 -2.92 -18.40
CA ALA A 219 10.32 -3.16 -19.82
C ALA A 219 10.85 -4.59 -19.99
N THR A 220 9.97 -5.52 -20.34
CA THR A 220 10.28 -6.95 -20.40
C THR A 220 9.90 -7.50 -21.77
N SER A 221 10.85 -8.14 -22.44
CA SER A 221 10.67 -8.72 -23.77
C SER A 221 9.52 -9.73 -23.83
N ALA A 222 8.73 -9.70 -24.91
CA ALA A 222 7.67 -10.66 -25.17
C ALA A 222 8.21 -12.09 -25.34
N ALA A 223 7.35 -13.08 -25.13
CA ALA A 223 7.67 -14.50 -25.21
C ALA A 223 8.24 -14.97 -26.57
N ASN A 224 8.07 -14.20 -27.63
CA ASN A 224 8.48 -14.50 -28.99
C ASN A 224 9.55 -13.54 -29.53
N SER A 225 10.11 -12.66 -28.70
CA SER A 225 11.16 -11.74 -29.13
C SER A 225 12.48 -12.48 -29.39
N THR A 226 13.17 -12.10 -30.47
CA THR A 226 14.45 -12.68 -30.92
C THR A 226 15.56 -12.52 -29.86
N GLU A 227 15.53 -11.39 -29.15
CA GLU A 227 16.42 -11.08 -28.03
C GLU A 227 15.58 -10.95 -26.77
N ARG A 228 16.09 -11.51 -25.66
CA ARG A 228 15.43 -11.47 -24.36
C ARG A 228 16.05 -10.41 -23.47
N PHE A 229 15.19 -9.60 -22.87
CA PHE A 229 15.56 -8.66 -21.84
C PHE A 229 14.44 -8.56 -20.80
N ASP A 230 14.84 -8.23 -19.58
CA ASP A 230 13.95 -7.94 -18.47
C ASP A 230 14.62 -6.90 -17.59
N SER A 231 14.01 -5.71 -17.49
CA SER A 231 14.49 -4.66 -16.61
C SER A 231 14.31 -5.00 -15.13
N GLY A 232 13.46 -5.98 -14.81
CA GLY A 232 12.81 -6.04 -13.51
C GLY A 232 11.92 -4.81 -13.27
N LEU A 233 11.40 -4.67 -12.06
CA LEU A 233 10.62 -3.48 -11.69
C LEU A 233 11.55 -2.32 -11.36
N PHE A 234 11.32 -1.19 -12.04
CA PHE A 234 11.91 0.09 -11.67
C PHE A 234 10.80 1.05 -11.27
N THR A 235 11.00 1.69 -10.12
CA THR A 235 10.02 2.56 -9.46
C THR A 235 10.02 3.96 -10.07
N THR A 236 9.09 4.82 -9.65
CA THR A 236 8.99 6.22 -10.09
C THR A 236 10.33 6.95 -10.10
N GLY A 237 10.67 7.57 -11.24
CA GLY A 237 11.94 8.26 -11.48
C GLY A 237 13.15 7.36 -11.73
N GLY A 238 12.98 6.03 -11.60
CA GLY A 238 13.99 5.05 -11.97
C GLY A 238 14.17 4.97 -13.48
N SER A 239 15.41 4.66 -13.89
CA SER A 239 15.77 4.44 -15.28
C SER A 239 16.42 3.08 -15.46
N TRP A 240 16.26 2.51 -16.64
CA TRP A 240 16.92 1.27 -17.03
C TRP A 240 17.35 1.35 -18.50
N SER A 241 18.42 0.66 -18.87
CA SER A 241 18.93 0.70 -20.25
C SER A 241 19.30 -0.69 -20.73
N HIS A 242 19.17 -0.90 -22.04
CA HIS A 242 19.50 -2.16 -22.71
C HIS A 242 20.14 -1.92 -24.07
N THR A 243 21.15 -2.71 -24.40
CA THR A 243 21.83 -2.64 -25.70
C THR A 243 21.29 -3.72 -26.63
N PHE A 244 20.67 -3.31 -27.73
CA PHE A 244 20.17 -4.24 -28.75
C PHE A 244 21.29 -4.56 -29.72
N SER A 245 21.59 -5.85 -29.90
CA SER A 245 22.73 -6.29 -30.70
C SER A 245 22.34 -6.92 -32.04
N GLN A 246 21.06 -7.24 -32.21
CA GLN A 246 20.53 -7.94 -33.39
C GLN A 246 19.47 -7.09 -34.08
N ASP A 247 19.47 -7.11 -35.41
CA ASP A 247 18.38 -6.53 -36.20
C ASP A 247 17.08 -7.29 -35.94
N GLY A 248 15.95 -6.57 -35.99
CA GLY A 248 14.64 -7.16 -35.79
C GLY A 248 13.63 -6.24 -35.14
N THR A 249 12.46 -6.81 -34.82
CA THR A 249 11.37 -6.13 -34.12
C THR A 249 11.16 -6.78 -32.77
N PHE A 250 11.30 -6.00 -31.70
CA PHE A 250 11.27 -6.47 -30.32
C PHE A 250 10.04 -5.89 -29.62
N TYR A 251 8.99 -6.70 -29.49
CA TYR A 251 7.85 -6.35 -28.66
C TYR A 251 8.21 -6.56 -27.18
N TYR A 252 7.71 -5.67 -26.33
CA TYR A 252 7.94 -5.74 -24.90
C TYR A 252 6.72 -5.22 -24.15
N TYR A 253 6.64 -5.57 -22.87
CA TYR A 253 5.50 -5.26 -22.01
C TYR A 253 5.93 -5.03 -20.56
N CYS A 254 5.00 -4.54 -19.74
CA CYS A 254 5.18 -4.46 -18.30
C CYS A 254 4.69 -5.75 -17.64
N THR A 255 5.52 -6.35 -16.78
CA THR A 255 5.18 -7.59 -16.06
C THR A 255 3.99 -7.45 -15.11
N LEU A 256 3.74 -6.24 -14.58
CA LEU A 256 2.56 -5.95 -13.73
C LEU A 256 1.31 -5.62 -14.54
N HIS A 257 1.50 -5.07 -15.75
CA HIS A 257 0.43 -4.50 -16.57
C HIS A 257 0.59 -5.02 -18.00
N VAL A 258 0.12 -6.24 -18.25
CA VAL A 258 0.30 -6.92 -19.55
C VAL A 258 -0.31 -6.18 -20.74
N GLN A 259 -1.23 -5.25 -20.49
CA GLN A 259 -1.80 -4.34 -21.49
C GLN A 259 -0.84 -3.23 -21.94
N MET A 260 0.21 -2.93 -21.16
CA MET A 260 1.23 -1.97 -21.56
C MET A 260 2.16 -2.64 -22.55
N VAL A 261 2.13 -2.22 -23.82
CA VAL A 261 2.96 -2.79 -24.89
C VAL A 261 3.70 -1.70 -25.64
N GLY A 262 4.99 -1.95 -25.90
CA GLY A 262 5.85 -1.14 -26.75
C GLY A 262 6.62 -1.99 -27.76
N VAL A 263 7.26 -1.34 -28.72
CA VAL A 263 8.07 -2.00 -29.75
C VAL A 263 9.38 -1.25 -30.01
N ILE A 264 10.48 -1.98 -30.05
CA ILE A 264 11.78 -1.50 -30.56
C ILE A 264 12.00 -2.10 -31.94
N VAL A 265 12.32 -1.28 -32.93
CA VAL A 265 12.68 -1.71 -34.27
C VAL A 265 14.17 -1.43 -34.48
N VAL A 266 14.93 -2.48 -34.77
CA VAL A 266 16.38 -2.42 -35.01
C VAL A 266 16.64 -2.76 -36.47
N GLY A 267 17.22 -1.81 -37.22
CA GLY A 267 17.58 -1.98 -38.63
C GLY A 267 17.87 -0.68 -39.36
#